data_AF-A0A947W868-F1
#
_entry.id   AF-A0A947W868-F1
#
_cell.length_a   1.000
_cell.length_b   1.000
_cell.length_c   1.000
_cell.angle_alpha   90.00
_cell.angle_beta   90.00
_cell.angle_gamma   90.00
#
_symmetry.space_group_name_H-M   'P 1'
#
loop_
_entity.id
_entity.type
_entity.pdbx_description
1 polymer ?
#
loop_
_entity_poly.entity_id
_entity_poly.type
_entity_poly.pdbx_seq_one_letter_code
_entity_poly.pdbx_strand_id
1 'polypeptide(L)'
;MLSFVRFLKQSAMVKETVKFKRTRRQKIAALFIFIGVVCLVAGVAAAIPQEMSYQGKLTDSGGSPVTGTYSIVFTIYDAESGGSSQWTETKSVSVETGLFNVMLGSTSPISSEVFATGEVWLGVKVGADSEMSPRKKLVTSAYAFNADTLDGHDWTEIPPDG
;
A
#
# COMPACT_ATOMS: atom_id res chain seq x y z
N MET A 1 27.57 37.80 -62.58
CA MET A 1 28.16 36.54 -62.05
C MET A 1 28.64 36.67 -60.59
N LEU A 2 29.35 37.74 -60.19
CA LEU A 2 29.84 37.91 -58.80
C LEU A 2 28.76 38.05 -57.72
N SER A 3 27.60 38.64 -58.03
CA SER A 3 26.52 38.83 -57.05
C SER A 3 25.86 37.50 -56.64
N PHE A 4 25.79 36.55 -57.57
CA PHE A 4 25.20 35.23 -57.33
C PHE A 4 26.09 34.34 -56.45
N VAL A 5 27.41 34.41 -56.63
CA VAL A 5 28.38 33.69 -55.78
C VAL A 5 28.37 34.22 -54.34
N ARG A 6 28.23 35.54 -54.15
CA ARG A 6 28.10 36.15 -52.82
C ARG A 6 26.79 35.76 -52.13
N PHE A 7 25.68 35.69 -52.88
CA PHE A 7 24.38 35.24 -52.37
C PHE A 7 24.38 33.77 -51.93
N LEU A 8 25.05 32.89 -52.69
CA LEU A 8 25.19 31.47 -52.33
C LEU A 8 26.01 31.29 -51.04
N LYS A 9 27.11 32.04 -50.86
CA LYS A 9 27.94 31.96 -49.65
C LYS A 9 27.19 32.43 -48.40
N GLN A 10 26.37 33.48 -48.53
CA GLN A 10 25.55 34.00 -47.42
C GLN A 10 24.41 33.04 -47.03
N SER A 11 23.78 32.41 -48.02
CA SER A 11 22.73 31.40 -47.77
C SER A 11 23.25 30.09 -47.15
N ALA A 12 24.51 29.71 -47.41
CA ALA A 12 25.15 28.57 -46.76
C ALA A 12 25.49 28.87 -45.28
N MET A 13 26.09 30.03 -44.99
CA MET A 13 26.49 30.45 -43.63
C MET A 13 25.31 30.53 -42.65
N VAL A 14 24.14 31.02 -43.10
CA VAL A 14 22.94 31.11 -42.24
C VAL A 14 22.41 29.71 -41.89
N LYS A 15 22.49 28.74 -42.81
CA LYS A 15 21.98 27.37 -42.58
C LYS A 15 22.80 26.62 -41.53
N GLU A 16 24.12 26.79 -41.51
CA GLU A 16 25.00 26.12 -40.54
C GLU A 16 24.80 26.64 -39.11
N THR A 17 24.66 27.96 -38.98
CA THR A 17 24.45 28.63 -37.69
C THR A 17 23.09 28.24 -37.05
N VAL A 18 22.04 28.08 -37.87
CA VAL A 18 20.71 27.64 -37.41
C VAL A 18 20.69 26.16 -37.00
N LYS A 19 21.42 25.29 -37.70
CA LYS A 19 21.49 23.84 -37.41
C LYS A 19 22.10 23.56 -36.04
N PHE A 20 23.13 24.33 -35.66
CA PHE A 20 23.83 24.22 -34.36
C PHE A 20 22.98 24.69 -33.17
N LYS A 21 22.16 25.72 -33.35
CA LYS A 21 21.27 26.25 -32.29
C LYS A 21 20.06 25.33 -32.03
N ARG A 22 19.60 24.61 -33.07
CA ARG A 22 18.49 23.66 -33.02
C ARG A 22 18.87 22.35 -32.31
N THR A 23 20.07 21.82 -32.54
CA THR A 23 20.56 20.60 -31.88
C THR A 23 20.87 20.78 -30.39
N ARG A 24 21.35 21.96 -29.97
CA ARG A 24 21.59 22.27 -28.55
C ARG A 24 20.29 22.40 -27.74
N ARG A 25 19.26 23.05 -28.30
CA ARG A 25 17.94 23.18 -27.65
C ARG A 25 17.18 21.85 -27.56
N GLN A 26 17.33 20.99 -28.57
CA GLN A 26 16.70 19.65 -28.55
C GLN A 26 17.33 18.71 -27.53
N LYS A 27 18.65 18.77 -27.31
CA LYS A 27 19.32 17.97 -26.26
C LYS A 27 18.95 18.42 -24.84
N ILE A 28 18.81 19.73 -24.61
CA ILE A 28 18.40 20.28 -23.32
C ILE A 28 16.94 19.92 -23.01
N ALA A 29 16.04 20.09 -23.98
CA ALA A 29 14.64 19.68 -23.82
C ALA A 29 14.51 18.16 -23.60
N ALA A 30 15.28 17.34 -24.31
CA ALA A 30 15.30 15.89 -24.11
C ALA A 30 15.81 15.49 -22.71
N LEU A 31 16.82 16.18 -22.17
CA LEU A 31 17.35 15.93 -20.83
C LEU A 31 16.34 16.34 -19.74
N PHE A 32 15.63 17.45 -19.90
CA PHE A 32 14.55 17.85 -18.98
C PHE A 32 13.35 16.90 -19.01
N ILE A 33 12.99 16.36 -20.18
CA ILE A 33 11.95 15.34 -20.31
C ILE A 33 12.41 14.03 -19.66
N PHE A 34 13.67 13.64 -19.84
CA PHE A 34 14.22 12.43 -19.22
C PHE A 34 14.24 12.52 -17.68
N ILE A 35 14.63 13.66 -17.12
CA ILE A 35 14.61 13.90 -15.66
C ILE A 35 13.17 13.94 -15.14
N GLY A 36 12.24 14.58 -15.86
CA GLY A 36 10.82 14.60 -15.50
C GLY A 36 10.17 13.21 -15.49
N VAL A 37 10.56 12.34 -16.42
CA VAL A 37 10.11 10.94 -16.46
C VAL A 37 10.70 10.13 -15.30
N VAL A 38 11.98 10.34 -14.95
CA VAL A 38 12.63 9.64 -13.83
C VAL A 38 12.02 10.03 -12.47
N CYS A 39 11.65 11.30 -12.28
CA CYS A 39 10.99 11.74 -11.03
C CYS A 39 9.56 11.17 -10.86
N LEU A 40 8.88 10.79 -11.94
CA LEU A 40 7.53 10.23 -11.85
C LEU A 40 7.50 8.79 -11.30
N VAL A 41 8.64 8.08 -11.32
CA VAL A 41 8.72 6.67 -10.94
C VAL A 41 9.17 6.45 -9.49
N ALA A 42 9.55 7.52 -8.76
CA ALA A 42 10.17 7.42 -7.44
C ALA A 42 9.18 7.27 -6.25
N GLY A 43 7.90 6.97 -6.52
CA GLY A 43 6.83 7.15 -5.54
C GLY A 43 6.05 5.91 -5.13
N VAL A 44 6.58 4.69 -5.30
CA VAL A 44 5.91 3.48 -4.79
C VAL A 44 6.68 2.96 -3.56
N ALA A 45 6.34 3.52 -2.40
CA ALA A 45 6.55 2.80 -1.15
C ALA A 45 5.62 1.58 -1.19
N ALA A 46 6.19 0.41 -1.44
CA ALA A 46 5.44 -0.84 -1.39
C ALA A 46 5.03 -1.06 0.07
N ALA A 47 3.77 -0.76 0.40
CA ALA A 47 3.19 -1.15 1.67
C ALA A 47 3.32 -2.68 1.77
N ILE A 48 4.14 -3.15 2.70
CA ILE A 48 4.33 -4.58 2.95
C ILE A 48 2.96 -5.13 3.37
N PRO A 49 2.35 -6.04 2.59
CA PRO A 49 1.05 -6.62 2.93
C PRO A 49 1.11 -7.22 4.33
N GLN A 50 0.30 -6.70 5.25
CA GLN A 50 0.22 -7.24 6.59
C GLN A 50 -0.87 -8.30 6.64
N GLU A 51 -0.51 -9.48 7.13
CA GLU A 51 -1.44 -10.57 7.44
C GLU A 51 -1.54 -10.73 8.96
N MET A 52 -2.75 -10.97 9.47
CA MET A 52 -2.98 -11.29 10.88
C MET A 52 -3.80 -12.56 11.03
N SER A 53 -3.37 -13.44 11.93
CA SER A 53 -4.18 -14.59 12.32
C SER A 53 -5.27 -14.18 13.30
N TYR A 54 -6.49 -14.63 13.04
CA TYR A 54 -7.63 -14.41 13.91
C TYR A 54 -8.29 -15.74 14.24
N GLN A 55 -8.44 -16.01 15.53
CA GLN A 55 -9.10 -17.21 16.04
C GLN A 55 -10.32 -16.83 16.86
N GLY A 56 -11.43 -17.53 16.62
CA GLY A 56 -12.69 -17.24 17.25
C GLY A 56 -13.48 -18.49 17.56
N LYS A 57 -14.45 -18.33 18.46
CA LYS A 57 -15.48 -19.34 18.71
C LYS A 57 -16.83 -18.82 18.23
N LEU A 58 -17.47 -19.54 17.33
CA LEU A 58 -18.83 -19.33 16.86
C LEU A 58 -19.79 -20.26 17.62
N THR A 59 -20.81 -19.67 18.23
CA THR A 59 -21.91 -20.38 18.88
C THR A 59 -23.24 -19.86 18.35
N ASP A 60 -24.23 -20.73 18.27
CA ASP A 60 -25.61 -20.33 17.96
C ASP A 60 -26.24 -19.57 19.15
N SER A 61 -27.40 -18.97 18.94
CA SER A 61 -28.30 -18.36 19.92
C SER A 61 -28.56 -19.22 21.16
N GLY A 62 -28.53 -20.55 21.02
CA GLY A 62 -28.65 -21.50 22.12
C GLY A 62 -27.35 -21.81 22.88
N GLY A 63 -26.22 -21.19 22.50
CA GLY A 63 -24.89 -21.44 23.09
C GLY A 63 -24.18 -22.70 22.58
N SER A 64 -24.82 -23.47 21.70
CA SER A 64 -24.24 -24.66 21.09
C SER A 64 -23.18 -24.27 20.04
N PRO A 65 -22.03 -24.97 20.01
CA PRO A 65 -21.02 -24.76 18.97
C PRO A 65 -21.58 -25.17 17.61
N VAL A 66 -21.41 -24.31 16.61
CA VAL A 66 -21.84 -24.60 15.24
C VAL A 66 -20.70 -25.23 14.44
N THR A 67 -21.03 -26.04 13.45
CA THR A 67 -20.06 -26.65 12.54
C THR A 67 -20.55 -26.48 11.11
N GLY A 68 -19.68 -26.00 10.23
CA GLY A 68 -20.03 -25.70 8.84
C GLY A 68 -19.17 -24.58 8.26
N THR A 69 -19.37 -24.29 6.98
CA THR A 69 -18.70 -23.18 6.30
C THR A 69 -19.61 -21.96 6.29
N TYR A 70 -19.11 -20.85 6.81
CA TYR A 70 -19.84 -19.59 6.90
C TYR A 70 -19.10 -18.49 6.15
N SER A 71 -19.83 -17.62 5.45
CA SER A 71 -19.27 -16.38 4.90
C SER A 71 -19.19 -15.36 6.04
N ILE A 72 -17.99 -14.97 6.43
CA ILE A 72 -17.75 -14.02 7.51
C ILE A 72 -17.11 -12.76 6.92
N VAL A 73 -17.71 -11.61 7.22
CA VAL A 73 -17.17 -10.30 6.89
C VAL A 73 -16.46 -9.76 8.14
N PHE A 74 -15.18 -9.49 7.98
CA PHE A 74 -14.32 -8.88 8.99
C PHE A 74 -14.13 -7.41 8.63
N THR A 75 -14.41 -6.52 9.57
CA THR A 75 -14.23 -5.08 9.36
C THR A 75 -13.47 -4.48 10.53
N ILE A 76 -12.43 -3.70 10.23
CA ILE A 76 -11.69 -2.95 11.25
C ILE A 76 -12.25 -1.53 11.29
N TYR A 77 -12.56 -1.08 12.49
CA TYR A 77 -13.11 0.24 12.80
C TYR A 77 -12.16 1.03 13.69
N ASP A 78 -12.26 2.36 13.60
CA ASP A 78 -11.56 3.34 14.43
C ASP A 78 -12.25 3.63 15.78
N ALA A 79 -13.39 2.98 16.06
CA ALA A 79 -14.16 3.16 17.29
C ALA A 79 -14.90 1.88 17.72
N GLU A 80 -15.15 1.75 19.02
CA GLU A 80 -15.88 0.63 19.64
C GLU A 80 -17.31 0.49 19.11
N SER A 81 -18.00 1.62 18.91
CA SER A 81 -19.34 1.69 18.34
C SER A 81 -19.42 2.86 17.37
N GLY A 82 -20.05 2.64 16.21
CA GLY A 82 -20.04 3.63 15.12
C GLY A 82 -18.68 3.69 14.42
N GLY A 83 -18.16 4.89 14.17
CA GLY A 83 -16.87 5.10 13.53
C GLY A 83 -16.86 4.84 12.03
N SER A 84 -15.66 4.91 11.43
CA SER A 84 -15.42 4.65 10.02
C SER A 84 -14.72 3.30 9.82
N SER A 85 -15.09 2.59 8.76
CA SER A 85 -14.45 1.32 8.37
C SER A 85 -13.10 1.63 7.73
N GLN A 86 -12.02 1.27 8.41
CA GLN A 86 -10.65 1.42 7.92
C GLN A 86 -10.25 0.28 6.97
N TRP A 87 -10.83 -0.91 7.18
CA TRP A 87 -10.54 -2.08 6.37
C TRP A 87 -11.70 -3.07 6.41
N THR A 88 -11.97 -3.77 5.32
CA THR A 88 -13.00 -4.81 5.25
C THR A 88 -12.55 -5.96 4.37
N GLU A 89 -12.77 -7.19 4.84
CA GLU A 89 -12.49 -8.40 4.07
C GLU A 89 -13.57 -9.46 4.32
N THR A 90 -14.00 -10.10 3.24
CA THR A 90 -14.98 -11.19 3.29
C THR A 90 -14.26 -12.52 3.06
N LYS A 91 -14.48 -13.48 3.96
CA LYS A 91 -13.86 -14.81 3.90
C LYS A 91 -14.90 -15.90 4.12
N SER A 92 -14.78 -16.97 3.36
CA SER A 92 -15.46 -18.24 3.67
C SER A 92 -14.64 -19.00 4.71
N VAL A 93 -15.16 -19.12 5.92
CA VAL A 93 -14.48 -19.72 7.06
C VAL A 93 -15.16 -21.05 7.41
N SER A 94 -14.36 -22.12 7.44
CA SER A 94 -14.81 -23.42 7.96
C SER A 94 -14.68 -23.44 9.47
N VAL A 95 -15.81 -23.65 10.15
CA VAL A 95 -15.92 -23.72 11.60
C VAL A 95 -16.10 -25.19 12.00
N GLU A 96 -15.25 -25.67 12.90
CA GLU A 96 -15.32 -27.04 13.44
C GLU A 96 -15.49 -27.01 14.95
N THR A 97 -16.55 -27.63 15.46
CA THR A 97 -16.86 -27.61 16.91
C THR A 97 -16.94 -26.18 17.47
N GLY A 98 -17.44 -25.27 16.65
CA GLY A 98 -17.53 -23.84 16.98
C GLY A 98 -16.20 -23.10 16.91
N LEU A 99 -15.06 -23.73 16.64
CA LEU A 99 -13.76 -23.06 16.55
C LEU A 99 -13.39 -22.78 15.09
N PHE A 100 -12.76 -21.64 14.87
CA PHE A 100 -12.17 -21.31 13.57
C PHE A 100 -10.89 -20.50 13.71
N ASN A 101 -10.05 -20.61 12.69
CA ASN A 101 -8.85 -19.79 12.50
C ASN A 101 -8.87 -19.28 11.06
N VAL A 102 -8.62 -17.98 10.88
CA VAL A 102 -8.56 -17.33 9.58
C VAL A 102 -7.37 -16.38 9.53
N MET A 103 -6.71 -16.32 8.37
CA MET A 103 -5.69 -15.32 8.08
C MET A 103 -6.34 -14.12 7.39
N LEU A 104 -6.50 -13.04 8.14
CA LEU A 104 -6.96 -11.74 7.65
C LEU A 104 -5.79 -11.03 6.95
N GLY A 105 -6.07 -10.29 5.89
CA GLY A 105 -5.04 -9.62 5.09
C GLY A 105 -4.56 -10.39 3.86
N SER A 106 -4.92 -11.67 3.74
CA SER A 106 -4.45 -12.54 2.65
C SER A 106 -5.16 -12.31 1.31
N THR A 107 -6.39 -11.79 1.29
CA THR A 107 -7.08 -11.37 0.05
C THR A 107 -7.09 -9.86 -0.09
N SER A 108 -7.28 -9.13 1.01
CA SER A 108 -7.15 -7.67 1.05
C SER A 108 -6.08 -7.28 2.06
N PRO A 109 -4.86 -6.96 1.63
CA PRO A 109 -3.77 -6.57 2.51
C PRO A 109 -4.18 -5.51 3.53
N ILE A 110 -3.83 -5.71 4.79
CA ILE A 110 -4.04 -4.69 5.82
C ILE A 110 -2.90 -3.68 5.71
N SER A 111 -3.23 -2.41 5.48
CA SER A 111 -2.23 -1.34 5.50
C SER A 111 -1.81 -1.03 6.94
N SER A 112 -0.54 -0.71 7.16
CA SER A 112 -0.04 -0.25 8.46
C SER A 112 -0.74 1.03 8.93
N GLU A 113 -1.27 1.83 8.00
CA GLU A 113 -2.04 3.04 8.28
C GLU A 113 -3.32 2.77 9.09
N VAL A 114 -3.91 1.59 8.95
CA VAL A 114 -5.11 1.18 9.71
C VAL A 114 -4.84 1.23 11.21
N PHE A 115 -3.61 0.92 11.63
CA PHE A 115 -3.20 0.90 13.04
C PHE A 115 -2.56 2.21 13.50
N ALA A 116 -2.30 3.16 12.60
CA ALA A 116 -1.65 4.43 12.93
C ALA A 116 -2.52 5.34 13.81
N THR A 117 -3.84 5.12 13.80
CA THR A 117 -4.83 5.85 14.62
C THR A 117 -4.82 5.42 16.10
N GLY A 118 -4.08 4.37 16.46
CA GLY A 118 -3.92 3.87 17.82
C GLY A 118 -4.90 2.74 18.13
N GLU A 119 -6.08 3.08 18.65
CA GLU A 119 -7.07 2.08 19.04
C GLU A 119 -7.94 1.68 17.85
N VAL A 120 -7.99 0.38 17.56
CA VAL A 120 -8.87 -0.17 16.53
C VAL A 120 -9.68 -1.35 17.04
N TRP A 121 -10.84 -1.57 16.44
CA TRP A 121 -11.80 -2.58 16.84
C TRP A 121 -12.17 -3.47 15.66
N LEU A 122 -12.18 -4.77 15.88
CA LEU A 122 -12.62 -5.76 14.91
C LEU A 122 -14.12 -6.04 15.08
N GLY A 123 -14.86 -5.72 14.04
CA GLY A 123 -16.23 -6.16 13.80
C GLY A 123 -16.24 -7.48 13.04
N VAL A 124 -17.16 -8.36 13.44
CA VAL A 124 -17.36 -9.66 12.79
C VAL A 124 -18.83 -9.81 12.46
N LYS A 125 -19.14 -10.04 11.19
CA LYS A 125 -20.49 -10.28 10.70
C LYS A 125 -20.56 -11.62 9.99
N VAL A 126 -21.50 -12.47 10.38
CA VAL A 126 -21.66 -13.82 9.82
C VAL A 126 -22.86 -13.86 8.90
N GLY A 127 -22.64 -14.17 7.62
CA GLY A 127 -23.69 -14.30 6.61
C GLY A 127 -24.60 -13.07 6.51
N ALA A 128 -25.90 -13.31 6.66
CA ALA A 128 -26.93 -12.28 6.62
C ALA A 128 -27.27 -11.70 8.02
N ASP A 129 -26.65 -12.21 9.07
CA ASP A 129 -26.93 -11.78 10.44
C ASP A 129 -26.41 -10.37 10.69
N SER A 130 -26.89 -9.78 11.78
CA SER A 130 -26.36 -8.49 12.25
C SER A 130 -24.90 -8.66 12.70
N GLU A 131 -24.12 -7.58 12.60
CA GLU A 131 -22.75 -7.55 13.10
C GLU A 131 -22.73 -7.91 14.60
N MET A 132 -21.81 -8.76 15.01
CA MET A 132 -21.66 -9.18 16.40
C MET A 132 -21.22 -7.98 17.26
N SER A 133 -21.90 -7.81 18.40
CA SER A 133 -21.62 -6.77 19.39
C SER A 133 -21.37 -7.38 20.76
N PRO A 134 -20.42 -6.88 21.57
CA PRO A 134 -19.54 -5.74 21.29
C PRO A 134 -18.39 -6.08 20.32
N ARG A 135 -17.89 -5.09 19.59
CA ARG A 135 -16.71 -5.24 18.73
C ARG A 135 -15.48 -5.58 19.56
N LYS A 136 -14.60 -6.42 19.02
CA LYS A 136 -13.40 -6.83 19.74
C LYS A 136 -12.32 -5.79 19.58
N LYS A 137 -11.93 -5.10 20.67
CA LYS A 137 -10.74 -4.24 20.64
C LYS A 137 -9.53 -5.05 20.21
N LEU A 138 -8.89 -4.64 19.13
CA LEU A 138 -7.61 -5.19 18.70
C LEU A 138 -6.54 -4.49 19.52
N VAL A 139 -6.29 -5.03 20.71
CA VAL A 139 -5.08 -4.72 21.48
C VAL A 139 -4.00 -5.64 20.96
N THR A 140 -2.96 -5.06 20.39
CA THR A 140 -2.07 -5.83 19.56
C THR A 140 -0.71 -6.00 20.22
N SER A 141 -0.30 -7.27 20.23
CA SER A 141 1.08 -7.70 19.96
C SER A 141 1.59 -7.21 18.58
N ALA A 142 0.88 -6.32 17.88
CA ALA A 142 1.30 -5.55 16.70
C ALA A 142 2.25 -4.44 17.06
N TYR A 143 2.51 -4.20 18.35
CA TYR A 143 3.74 -3.51 18.73
C TYR A 143 5.00 -4.27 18.26
N ALA A 144 4.92 -5.57 17.94
CA ALA A 144 5.98 -6.26 17.21
C ALA A 144 6.07 -5.86 15.72
N PHE A 145 5.02 -5.27 15.13
CA PHE A 145 5.06 -4.73 13.76
C PHE A 145 5.71 -3.33 13.70
N ASN A 146 5.80 -2.63 14.83
CA ASN A 146 6.63 -1.41 14.97
C ASN A 146 8.09 -1.72 15.32
N ALA A 147 8.46 -2.99 15.57
CA ALA A 147 9.83 -3.37 15.87
C ALA A 147 10.76 -3.38 14.63
N ASP A 148 10.23 -3.04 13.46
CA ASP A 148 11.04 -2.81 12.24
C ASP A 148 11.79 -1.47 12.26
N THR A 149 11.64 -0.67 13.33
CA THR A 149 12.48 0.51 13.58
C THR A 149 13.04 0.50 15.00
N LEU A 150 14.18 -0.17 15.18
CA LEU A 150 15.11 0.19 16.24
C LEU A 150 15.84 1.45 15.78
N ASP A 151 15.36 2.61 16.19
CA ASP A 151 16.05 3.91 16.10
C ASP A 151 16.41 4.42 14.68
N GLY A 152 15.82 3.84 13.62
CA GLY A 152 16.08 4.29 12.24
C GLY A 152 17.44 3.91 11.67
N HIS A 153 18.17 2.98 12.30
CA HIS A 153 19.45 2.47 11.81
C HIS A 153 19.30 1.04 11.25
N ASP A 154 19.71 0.87 9.99
CA ASP A 154 19.84 -0.44 9.33
C ASP A 154 20.95 -1.25 10.03
N TRP A 155 20.74 -2.56 10.26
CA TRP A 155 21.74 -3.45 10.88
C TRP A 155 23.05 -3.53 10.08
N THR A 156 23.06 -3.04 8.84
CA THR A 156 24.28 -2.90 8.02
C THR A 156 25.18 -1.72 8.44
N GLU A 157 24.75 -0.84 9.34
CA GLU A 157 25.57 0.27 9.87
C GLU A 157 26.40 -0.12 11.11
N ILE A 158 26.30 -1.34 11.62
CA ILE A 158 27.18 -1.78 12.73
C ILE A 158 28.53 -2.20 12.15
N PRO A 159 29.61 -1.43 12.38
CA PRO A 159 30.94 -1.84 11.96
C PRO A 159 31.31 -3.17 12.66
N PRO A 160 31.96 -4.11 11.96
CA PRO A 160 32.46 -5.33 12.56
C PRO A 160 33.75 -5.05 13.32
N ASP A 161 33.67 -4.35 14.45
CA ASP A 161 34.74 -4.30 15.44
C ASP A 161 34.16 -4.31 16.86
N GLY A 162 34.76 -5.17 17.69
CA GLY A 162 34.34 -5.43 19.07
C GLY A 162 34.71 -4.32 20.06
#